data_AF-A0A916YS82-F1
#
_entry.id   AF-A0A916YS82-F1
#
_cell.length_a   1.000
_cell.length_b   1.000
_cell.length_c   1.000
_cell.angle_alpha   90.00
_cell.angle_beta   90.00
_cell.angle_gamma   90.00
#
_symmetry.space_group_name_H-M   'P 1'
#
loop_
_entity.id
_entity.type
_entity.pdbx_description
1 polymer ?
#
loop_
_entity_poly.entity_id
_entity_poly.type
_entity_poly.pdbx_seq_one_letter_code
_entity_poly.pdbx_strand_id
1 'polypeptide(L)'
;MKRTLTIVVLFICLAQLAMAQSTPVQAKFTFKTYPEDANGAPHSDIFLSFGKKVAKIDKITGNADITDPSLYTENKIPKTALSACGAWWAGAGDYFYVVQEKNKLVIYKGWQAEEQTDRGFHWKRYKSVTL
;
A
#
# COMPACT_ATOMS: atom_id res chain seq x y z
N MET A 1 13.13 -36.95 -61.90
CA MET A 1 12.67 -35.62 -61.46
C MET A 1 11.99 -35.73 -60.09
N LYS A 2 12.56 -34.99 -59.13
CA LYS A 2 12.00 -34.41 -57.89
C LYS A 2 10.85 -35.13 -57.18
N ARG A 3 11.21 -35.77 -56.05
CA ARG A 3 10.34 -36.08 -54.91
C ARG A 3 9.99 -34.78 -54.18
N THR A 4 8.75 -34.60 -53.77
CA THR A 4 8.40 -33.54 -52.81
C THR A 4 7.45 -34.11 -51.78
N LEU A 5 8.01 -34.42 -50.61
CA LEU A 5 7.30 -34.85 -49.42
C LEU A 5 7.00 -33.58 -48.62
N THR A 6 5.73 -33.16 -48.57
CA THR A 6 5.30 -31.99 -47.81
C THR A 6 5.11 -32.40 -46.36
N ILE A 7 6.07 -32.02 -45.50
CA ILE A 7 5.94 -32.17 -44.05
C ILE A 7 5.21 -30.93 -43.52
N VAL A 8 3.98 -31.11 -43.05
CA VAL A 8 3.23 -30.10 -42.31
C VAL A 8 3.66 -30.22 -40.84
N VAL A 9 4.53 -29.33 -40.39
CA VAL A 9 4.89 -29.20 -38.96
C VAL A 9 3.89 -28.26 -38.31
N LEU A 10 2.94 -28.83 -37.56
CA LEU A 10 1.99 -28.09 -36.73
C LEU A 10 2.70 -27.63 -35.44
N PHE A 11 3.19 -26.40 -35.42
CA PHE A 11 3.68 -25.75 -34.20
C PHE A 11 2.49 -25.33 -33.33
N ILE A 12 2.08 -26.19 -32.40
CA ILE A 12 1.21 -25.77 -31.29
C ILE A 12 2.11 -25.04 -30.28
N CYS A 13 2.19 -23.72 -30.42
CA CYS A 13 2.83 -22.86 -29.43
C CYS A 13 1.91 -22.76 -28.21
N LEU A 14 2.03 -23.70 -27.27
CA LEU A 14 1.52 -23.52 -25.91
C LEU A 14 2.38 -22.45 -25.22
N ALA A 15 2.00 -21.20 -25.37
CA ALA A 15 2.44 -20.14 -24.48
C ALA A 15 1.82 -20.41 -23.10
N GLN A 16 2.47 -21.23 -22.28
CA GLN A 16 2.19 -21.27 -20.85
C GLN A 16 2.55 -19.90 -20.28
N LEU A 17 1.54 -19.05 -20.12
CA LEU A 17 1.62 -17.87 -19.27
C LEU A 17 1.88 -18.38 -17.85
N ALA A 18 3.16 -18.52 -17.50
CA ALA A 18 3.57 -18.67 -16.12
C ALA A 18 3.11 -17.39 -15.40
N MET A 19 1.96 -17.48 -14.75
CA MET A 19 1.55 -16.51 -13.74
C MET A 19 2.56 -16.64 -12.62
N ALA A 20 3.67 -15.88 -12.70
CA ALA A 20 4.60 -15.74 -11.61
C ALA A 20 3.84 -15.07 -10.46
N GLN A 21 3.27 -15.89 -9.58
CA GLN A 21 2.72 -15.42 -8.32
C GLN A 21 3.90 -14.89 -7.53
N SER A 22 3.94 -13.56 -7.37
CA SER A 22 4.92 -12.91 -6.51
C SER A 22 4.78 -13.45 -5.09
N THR A 23 5.88 -13.91 -4.50
CA THR A 23 5.89 -14.36 -3.11
C THR A 23 5.34 -13.25 -2.21
N PRO A 24 4.42 -13.57 -1.28
CA PRO A 24 3.92 -12.59 -0.32
C PRO A 24 5.07 -11.96 0.47
N VAL A 25 5.14 -10.63 0.47
CA VAL A 25 6.14 -9.85 1.21
C VAL A 25 5.49 -9.29 2.47
N GLN A 26 6.21 -9.37 3.59
CA GLN A 26 5.82 -8.66 4.79
C GLN A 26 6.21 -7.18 4.67
N ALA A 27 5.26 -6.29 4.93
CA ALA A 27 5.48 -4.86 4.97
C ALA A 27 4.79 -4.28 6.21
N LYS A 28 5.46 -3.39 6.93
CA LYS A 28 4.95 -2.78 8.17
C LYS A 28 5.25 -1.30 8.19
N PHE A 29 4.28 -0.49 8.62
CA PHE A 29 4.55 0.91 8.92
C PHE A 29 5.37 1.05 10.20
N THR A 30 6.25 2.04 10.20
CA THR A 30 6.98 2.53 11.38
C THR A 30 6.99 4.05 11.32
N PHE A 31 7.23 4.68 12.46
CA PHE A 31 7.12 6.14 12.55
C PHE A 31 8.20 6.73 13.46
N LYS A 32 8.57 7.97 13.14
CA LYS A 32 9.32 8.84 14.04
C LYS A 32 8.44 10.03 14.37
N THR A 33 8.09 10.15 15.64
CA THR A 33 7.26 11.25 16.16
C THR A 33 8.14 12.37 16.68
N TYR A 34 7.66 13.60 16.51
CA TYR A 34 8.33 14.83 16.91
C TYR A 34 7.47 15.57 17.95
N PRO A 35 8.09 16.37 18.82
CA PRO A 35 7.36 17.28 19.69
C PRO A 35 6.44 18.22 18.91
N GLU A 36 5.50 18.82 19.64
CA GLU A 36 4.61 19.83 19.09
C GLU A 36 5.38 21.04 18.55
N ASP A 37 4.87 21.61 17.46
CA ASP A 37 5.36 22.87 16.92
C ASP A 37 4.78 24.09 17.69
N ALA A 38 5.07 25.31 17.21
CA ALA A 38 4.62 26.54 17.86
C ALA A 38 3.09 26.68 17.95
N ASN A 39 2.32 25.90 17.17
CA ASN A 39 0.87 25.89 17.18
C ASN A 39 0.29 24.73 18.00
N GLY A 40 1.13 23.95 18.71
CA GLY A 40 0.68 22.77 19.45
C GLY A 40 0.43 21.55 18.55
N ALA A 41 0.88 21.57 17.30
CA ALA A 41 0.70 20.45 16.38
C ALA A 41 1.90 19.48 16.48
N PRO A 42 1.71 18.22 16.93
CA PRO A 42 2.72 17.19 16.82
C PRO A 42 2.83 16.72 15.36
N HIS A 43 3.94 16.08 15.03
CA HIS A 43 4.18 15.58 13.68
C HIS A 43 4.79 14.19 13.72
N SER A 44 4.51 13.38 12.71
CA SER A 44 5.15 12.08 12.51
C SER A 44 5.66 11.93 11.09
N ASP A 45 6.92 11.51 10.96
CA ASP A 45 7.43 10.94 9.71
C ASP A 45 6.98 9.48 9.61
N ILE A 46 6.35 9.12 8.50
CA ILE A 46 5.84 7.77 8.21
C ILE A 46 6.83 7.02 7.31
N PHE A 47 7.19 5.81 7.72
CA PHE A 47 8.07 4.92 6.98
C PHE A 47 7.39 3.57 6.73
N LEU A 48 7.76 2.92 5.63
CA LEU A 48 7.38 1.55 5.32
C LEU A 48 8.62 0.66 5.32
N SER A 49 8.64 -0.33 6.20
CA SER A 49 9.70 -1.33 6.29
C SER A 49 9.26 -2.61 5.59
N PHE A 50 10.09 -3.14 4.70
CA PHE A 50 9.84 -4.37 3.94
C PHE A 50 11.16 -5.07 3.60
N GLY A 51 11.29 -6.35 3.99
CA GLY A 51 12.58 -7.04 3.93
C GLY A 51 13.67 -6.29 4.70
N LYS A 52 14.78 -5.93 4.03
CA LYS A 52 15.88 -5.11 4.59
C LYS A 52 15.82 -3.64 4.17
N LYS A 53 14.75 -3.22 3.48
CA LYS A 53 14.59 -1.87 2.94
C LYS A 53 13.62 -1.07 3.83
N VAL A 54 13.82 0.24 3.88
CA VAL A 54 12.92 1.20 4.52
C VAL A 54 12.69 2.34 3.53
N ALA A 55 11.44 2.70 3.29
CA ALA A 55 11.06 3.82 2.44
C ALA A 55 10.33 4.88 3.27
N LYS A 56 10.73 6.16 3.15
CA LYS A 56 9.96 7.28 3.70
C LYS A 56 8.71 7.50 2.85
N ILE A 57 7.55 7.49 3.48
CA ILE A 57 6.25 7.59 2.82
C ILE A 57 5.73 9.01 2.87
N ASP A 58 5.67 9.63 4.04
CA ASP A 58 5.17 10.99 4.19
C ASP A 58 5.60 11.63 5.52
N LYS A 59 5.27 12.90 5.70
CA LYS A 59 5.22 13.56 7.01
C LYS A 59 3.79 14.05 7.22
N ILE A 60 3.19 13.71 8.36
CA ILE A 60 1.82 14.08 8.71
C ILE A 60 1.76 14.80 10.04
N THR A 61 0.68 15.56 10.25
CA THR A 61 0.35 16.16 11.55
C THR A 61 -0.38 15.13 12.41
N GLY A 62 -0.11 15.15 13.72
CA GLY A 62 -0.60 14.17 14.68
C GLY A 62 0.47 13.16 15.09
N ASN A 63 0.20 12.45 16.19
CA ASN A 63 0.99 11.31 16.64
C ASN A 63 0.52 10.07 15.89
N ALA A 64 1.34 9.55 14.99
CA ALA A 64 0.98 8.37 14.22
C ALA A 64 0.95 7.09 15.07
N ASP A 65 -0.02 6.22 14.77
CA ASP A 65 -0.13 4.89 15.35
C ASP A 65 -0.55 3.85 14.29
N ILE A 66 -0.31 2.58 14.59
CA ILE A 66 -0.76 1.45 13.79
C ILE A 66 -2.27 1.28 13.95
N THR A 67 -2.97 1.14 12.83
CA THR A 67 -4.41 0.86 12.85
C THR A 67 -4.64 -0.60 13.21
N ASP A 68 -5.47 -0.84 14.22
CA ASP A 68 -5.89 -2.19 14.59
C ASP A 68 -6.61 -2.88 13.41
N PRO A 69 -6.23 -4.11 13.02
CA PRO A 69 -6.89 -4.87 11.96
C PRO A 69 -8.40 -5.03 12.12
N SER A 70 -8.93 -5.04 13.36
CA SER A 70 -10.37 -5.08 13.63
C SER A 70 -11.13 -3.86 13.07
N LEU A 71 -10.45 -2.71 12.94
CA LEU A 71 -11.00 -1.48 12.40
C LEU A 71 -10.95 -1.40 10.86
N TYR A 72 -10.29 -2.36 10.19
CA TYR A 72 -10.07 -2.27 8.74
C TYR A 72 -11.38 -2.20 7.96
N THR A 73 -12.36 -3.04 8.31
CA THR A 73 -13.63 -3.09 7.58
C THR A 73 -14.41 -1.78 7.73
N GLU A 74 -14.47 -1.23 8.95
CA GLU A 74 -15.13 0.05 9.22
C GLU A 74 -14.46 1.20 8.47
N ASN A 75 -13.13 1.22 8.47
CA ASN A 75 -12.33 2.26 7.81
C ASN A 75 -12.15 2.01 6.30
N LYS A 76 -12.87 1.05 5.72
CA LYS A 76 -12.81 0.69 4.29
C LYS A 76 -11.39 0.31 3.81
N ILE A 77 -10.59 -0.25 4.70
CA ILE A 77 -9.27 -0.84 4.41
C ILE A 77 -9.49 -2.30 3.99
N PRO A 78 -8.94 -2.75 2.85
CA PRO A 78 -9.14 -4.12 2.39
C PRO A 78 -8.46 -5.12 3.32
N LYS A 79 -9.04 -6.32 3.50
CA LYS A 79 -8.46 -7.41 4.29
C LYS A 79 -7.09 -7.89 3.76
N THR A 80 -6.77 -7.58 2.50
CA THR A 80 -5.47 -7.86 1.88
C THR A 80 -4.40 -6.83 2.23
N ALA A 81 -4.74 -5.77 2.98
CA ALA A 81 -3.77 -4.81 3.47
C ALA A 81 -2.80 -5.49 4.44
N LEU A 82 -1.50 -5.29 4.20
CA LEU A 82 -0.43 -5.87 5.00
C LEU A 82 -0.25 -5.10 6.32
N SER A 83 -0.50 -3.80 6.30
CA SER A 83 -0.40 -2.89 7.44
C SER A 83 -1.15 -1.60 7.12
N ALA A 84 -1.63 -0.92 8.17
CA ALA A 84 -2.23 0.40 8.10
C ALA A 84 -1.81 1.25 9.30
N CYS A 85 -1.76 2.56 9.12
CA CYS A 85 -1.43 3.52 10.16
C CYS A 85 -2.10 4.87 9.88
N GLY A 86 -2.04 5.78 10.83
CA GLY A 86 -2.44 7.16 10.60
C GLY A 86 -2.34 7.98 11.86
N ALA A 87 -2.70 9.25 11.75
CA ALA A 87 -2.79 10.16 12.88
C ALA A 87 -4.04 11.03 12.75
N TRP A 88 -4.56 11.45 13.89
CA TRP A 88 -5.64 12.42 14.00
C TRP A 88 -5.15 13.59 14.86
N TRP A 89 -5.44 14.81 14.42
CA TRP A 89 -5.14 16.02 15.15
C TRP A 89 -6.19 17.10 14.85
N ALA A 90 -6.68 17.75 15.90
CA ALA A 90 -7.72 18.79 15.93
C ALA A 90 -8.71 18.75 14.74
N GLY A 91 -9.42 17.63 14.66
CA GLY A 91 -10.55 17.48 13.75
C GLY A 91 -10.21 17.04 12.34
N ALA A 92 -8.95 16.70 12.04
CA ALA A 92 -8.57 16.08 10.78
C ALA A 92 -7.51 14.99 10.97
N GLY A 93 -7.44 14.05 10.04
CA GLY A 93 -6.45 12.98 10.08
C GLY A 93 -6.01 12.51 8.71
N ASP A 94 -4.77 12.06 8.65
CA ASP A 94 -4.15 11.41 7.50
C ASP A 94 -3.88 9.94 7.83
N TYR A 95 -4.26 9.06 6.91
CA TYR A 95 -4.18 7.62 7.10
C TYR A 95 -3.54 6.94 5.89
N PHE A 96 -2.94 5.79 6.13
CA PHE A 96 -2.27 4.98 5.12
C PHE A 96 -2.61 3.51 5.30
N TYR A 97 -2.72 2.79 4.19
CA TYR A 97 -2.58 1.33 4.18
C TYR A 97 -1.70 0.90 3.02
N VAL A 98 -1.12 -0.29 3.13
CA VAL A 98 -0.29 -0.89 2.08
C VAL A 98 -0.84 -2.24 1.65
N VAL A 99 -0.87 -2.48 0.34
CA VAL A 99 -1.18 -3.79 -0.27
C VAL A 99 -0.03 -4.21 -1.18
N GLN A 100 0.13 -5.52 -1.40
CA GLN A 100 1.02 -6.02 -2.43
C GLN A 100 0.26 -6.21 -3.74
N GLU A 101 0.77 -5.63 -4.82
CA GLU A 101 0.28 -5.85 -6.18
C GLU A 101 1.43 -6.37 -7.04
N LYS A 102 1.46 -7.68 -7.31
CA LYS A 102 2.55 -8.33 -8.05
C LYS A 102 3.92 -8.02 -7.40
N ASN A 103 4.83 -7.39 -8.14
CA ASN A 103 6.18 -7.05 -7.74
C ASN A 103 6.32 -5.65 -7.09
N LYS A 104 5.23 -5.05 -6.60
CA LYS A 104 5.26 -3.76 -5.91
C LYS A 104 4.39 -3.75 -4.67
N LEU A 105 4.81 -2.96 -3.70
CA LEU A 105 3.98 -2.50 -2.59
C LEU A 105 3.30 -1.20 -3.00
N VAL A 106 1.98 -1.13 -2.84
CA VAL A 106 1.18 0.04 -3.18
C VAL A 106 0.59 0.61 -1.91
N ILE A 107 0.89 1.89 -1.69
CA ILE A 107 0.43 2.66 -0.54
C ILE A 107 -0.76 3.49 -0.99
N TYR A 108 -1.83 3.41 -0.23
CA TYR A 108 -2.99 4.28 -0.33
C TYR A 108 -2.93 5.30 0.78
N LYS A 109 -3.30 6.55 0.48
CA LYS A 109 -3.47 7.63 1.45
C LYS A 109 -4.95 7.98 1.51
N GLY A 110 -5.48 8.08 2.72
CA GLY A 110 -6.84 8.53 3.01
C GLY A 110 -6.77 9.69 3.97
N TRP A 111 -7.85 10.43 4.04
CA TRP A 111 -8.03 11.49 5.03
C TRP A 111 -9.43 11.39 5.62
N GLN A 112 -9.59 11.97 6.80
CA GLN A 112 -10.87 12.17 7.46
C GLN A 112 -10.87 13.56 8.11
N ALA A 113 -12.03 14.22 8.18
CA ALA A 113 -12.23 15.46 8.92
C ALA A 113 -13.57 15.46 9.67
N GLU A 114 -13.70 16.21 10.77
CA GLU A 114 -14.94 16.30 11.57
C GLU A 114 -16.11 16.86 10.77
N GLU A 115 -15.83 17.79 9.85
CA GLU A 115 -16.84 18.46 9.03
C GLU A 115 -17.37 17.58 7.89
N GLN A 116 -16.84 16.36 7.71
CA GLN A 116 -17.24 15.51 6.59
C GLN A 116 -18.64 14.91 6.80
N THR A 117 -19.41 14.82 5.71
CA THR A 117 -20.79 14.33 5.74
C THR A 117 -20.93 12.83 5.48
N ASP A 118 -19.87 12.16 5.03
CA ASP A 118 -19.85 10.73 4.73
C ASP A 118 -18.89 9.95 5.63
N ARG A 119 -19.06 8.63 5.72
CA ARG A 119 -18.29 7.78 6.64
C ARG A 119 -17.03 7.19 6.00
N GLY A 120 -15.97 7.09 6.80
CA GLY A 120 -14.73 6.41 6.47
C GLY A 120 -13.69 7.34 5.85
N PHE A 121 -12.55 6.77 5.48
CA PHE A 121 -11.43 7.56 4.97
C PHE A 121 -11.49 7.63 3.45
N HIS A 122 -11.20 8.80 2.88
CA HIS A 122 -11.29 9.07 1.45
C HIS A 122 -10.06 8.55 0.69
N TRP A 123 -9.93 7.23 0.61
CA TRP A 123 -8.75 6.55 0.07
C TRP A 123 -8.44 6.88 -1.39
N LYS A 124 -7.17 7.15 -1.66
CA LYS A 124 -6.58 7.28 -3.00
C LYS A 124 -5.25 6.56 -3.07
N ARG A 125 -4.94 5.97 -4.22
CA ARG A 125 -3.60 5.43 -4.49
C ARG A 125 -2.59 6.58 -4.39
N TYR A 126 -1.53 6.41 -3.60
CA TYR A 126 -0.62 7.50 -3.26
C TYR A 126 0.80 7.25 -3.77
N LYS A 127 1.42 6.14 -3.37
CA LYS A 127 2.80 5.80 -3.74
C LYS A 127 2.92 4.32 -4.03
N SER A 128 4.00 3.92 -4.69
CA SER A 128 4.37 2.52 -4.83
C SER A 128 5.88 2.33 -4.74
N VAL A 129 6.29 1.18 -4.22
CA VAL A 129 7.68 0.78 -4.11
C VAL A 129 7.86 -0.59 -4.74
N THR A 130 8.86 -0.73 -5.62
CA THR A 130 9.21 -2.03 -6.23
C THR A 130 9.89 -2.92 -5.20
N LEU A 131 9.47 -4.18 -5.14
CA LEU A 131 10.04 -5.20 -4.25
C LEU A 131 11.48 -5.56 -4.64
#